data_AF-A0A7S0RPY3-F1
#
_entry.id   AF-A0A7S0RPY3-F1
#
_cell.length_a   1.000
_cell.length_b   1.000
_cell.length_c   1.000
_cell.angle_alpha   90.00
_cell.angle_beta   90.00
_cell.angle_gamma   90.00
#
_symmetry.space_group_name_H-M   'P 1'
#
loop_
_entity.id
_entity.type
_entity.pdbx_description
1 polymer ?
#
loop_
_entity_poly.entity_id
_entity_poly.type
_entity_poly.pdbx_seq_one_letter_code
_entity_poly.pdbx_strand_id
1 'polypeptide(L)'
;GECWVVQAAPDWSNERRDRKAAEVAPELLEAFLRCVGREGREAVHCKAFKWTAAYPLNPAAPAADGSGRQPRSYYDPELKLGACGDWAAGPRVSDAYQSGLDLGSSILAHMDGASERVDAS
;
A
#
# COMPACT_ATOMS: atom_id res chain seq x y z
N GLY A 1 2.62 -23.54 22.45
CA GLY A 1 2.93 -23.74 21.03
C GLY A 1 3.38 -22.41 20.45
N GLU A 2 4.29 -22.43 19.50
CA GLU A 2 4.78 -21.21 18.83
C GLU A 2 4.08 -20.99 17.49
N CYS A 3 4.04 -19.74 17.04
CA CYS A 3 3.49 -19.35 15.74
C CYS A 3 4.40 -18.31 15.11
N TRP A 4 4.73 -18.51 13.83
CA TRP A 4 5.64 -17.67 13.07
C TRP A 4 4.92 -17.12 11.85
N VAL A 5 5.15 -15.84 11.56
CA VAL A 5 4.75 -15.21 10.29
C VAL A 5 6.02 -14.93 9.50
N VAL A 6 6.07 -15.45 8.29
CA VAL A 6 7.20 -15.26 7.37
C VAL A 6 6.71 -14.46 6.17
N GLN A 7 7.43 -13.38 5.86
CA GLN A 7 7.16 -12.57 4.68
C GLN A 7 8.27 -12.81 3.65
N ALA A 8 7.88 -13.22 2.44
CA ALA A 8 8.82 -13.37 1.33
C ALA A 8 9.23 -12.01 0.75
N ALA A 9 10.40 -11.96 0.12
CA ALA A 9 10.84 -10.78 -0.62
C ALA A 9 9.91 -10.52 -1.84
N PRO A 10 9.82 -9.26 -2.33
CA PRO A 10 8.98 -8.90 -3.47
C PRO A 10 9.29 -9.73 -4.73
N ASP A 11 10.56 -9.88 -5.10
CA ASP A 11 10.96 -10.59 -6.32
C ASP A 11 10.56 -12.08 -6.26
N TRP A 12 10.82 -12.74 -5.14
CA TRP A 12 10.41 -14.13 -4.90
C TRP A 12 8.90 -14.32 -5.02
N SER A 13 8.14 -13.34 -4.52
CA SER A 13 6.68 -13.34 -4.56
C SER A 13 6.15 -13.11 -5.98
N ASN A 14 6.80 -12.22 -6.74
CA ASN A 14 6.43 -11.89 -8.12
C ASN A 14 6.65 -13.08 -9.08
N GLU A 15 7.75 -13.82 -8.92
CA GLU A 15 7.98 -15.08 -9.67
C GLU A 15 6.88 -16.13 -9.47
N ARG A 16 6.16 -16.06 -8.33
CA ARG A 16 5.12 -17.01 -7.93
C ARG A 16 3.73 -16.41 -8.02
N ARG A 17 3.57 -15.25 -8.67
CA ARG A 17 2.32 -14.47 -8.70
C ARG A 17 1.11 -15.29 -9.14
N ASP A 18 1.27 -16.20 -10.10
CA ASP A 18 0.17 -16.98 -10.67
C ASP A 18 -0.07 -18.32 -9.96
N ARG A 19 0.81 -18.70 -9.03
CA ARG A 19 0.64 -19.92 -8.22
C ARG A 19 -0.42 -19.74 -7.14
N LYS A 20 -1.04 -20.84 -6.75
CA LYS A 20 -2.01 -20.85 -5.64
C LYS A 20 -1.27 -20.77 -4.32
N ALA A 21 -1.83 -20.05 -3.34
CA ALA A 21 -1.18 -19.89 -2.03
C ALA A 21 -0.88 -21.23 -1.35
N ALA A 22 -1.77 -22.22 -1.48
CA ALA A 22 -1.55 -23.57 -0.94
C ALA A 22 -0.35 -24.31 -1.56
N GLU A 23 0.01 -24.00 -2.81
CA GLU A 23 1.17 -24.58 -3.51
C GLU A 23 2.48 -23.89 -3.10
N VAL A 24 2.41 -22.64 -2.62
CA VAL A 24 3.56 -21.81 -2.24
C VAL A 24 3.90 -21.94 -0.75
N ALA A 25 2.90 -22.19 0.10
CA ALA A 25 3.07 -22.36 1.54
C ALA A 25 4.17 -23.36 1.95
N PRO A 26 4.23 -24.60 1.42
CA PRO A 26 5.29 -25.55 1.80
C PRO A 26 6.68 -25.09 1.37
N GLU A 27 6.79 -24.43 0.22
CA GLU A 27 8.07 -23.91 -0.30
C GLU A 27 8.60 -22.76 0.57
N LEU A 28 7.71 -21.86 1.01
CA LEU A 28 8.08 -20.77 1.92
C LEU A 28 8.49 -21.29 3.30
N LEU A 29 7.82 -22.33 3.80
CA LEU A 29 8.19 -22.99 5.05
C LEU A 29 9.58 -23.64 4.93
N GLU A 30 9.86 -24.34 3.85
CA GLU A 30 11.17 -24.97 3.62
C GLU A 30 12.29 -23.91 3.53
N ALA A 31 12.04 -22.79 2.84
CA ALA A 31 12.97 -21.68 2.79
C ALA A 31 13.23 -21.08 4.18
N PHE A 32 12.19 -20.86 4.98
CA PHE A 32 12.31 -20.39 6.35
C PHE A 32 13.14 -21.34 7.22
N LEU A 33 12.85 -22.64 7.19
CA LEU A 33 13.57 -23.63 7.99
C LEU A 33 15.06 -23.65 7.65
N ARG A 34 15.42 -23.59 6.36
CA ARG A 34 16.82 -23.45 5.93
C ARG A 34 17.49 -22.19 6.49
N CYS A 35 16.80 -21.05 6.47
CA CYS A 35 17.34 -19.79 7.01
C CYS A 35 17.64 -19.86 8.51
N VAL A 36 16.89 -20.67 9.26
CA VAL A 36 17.10 -20.87 10.71
C VAL A 36 17.93 -22.11 11.04
N GLY A 37 18.53 -22.77 10.04
CA GLY A 37 19.38 -23.95 10.24
C GLY A 37 18.62 -25.22 10.66
N ARG A 38 17.37 -25.36 10.21
CA ARG A 38 16.47 -26.49 10.50
C ARG A 38 16.12 -27.24 9.22
N GLU A 39 15.79 -28.52 9.36
CA GLU A 39 15.34 -29.39 8.26
C GLU A 39 14.06 -30.15 8.66
N GLY A 40 13.32 -30.65 7.66
CA GLY A 40 12.11 -31.45 7.87
C GLY A 40 10.79 -30.67 7.86
N ARG A 41 9.70 -31.32 8.26
CA ARG A 41 8.34 -30.73 8.27
C ARG A 41 7.87 -30.53 9.71
N GLU A 42 8.27 -29.41 10.31
CA GLU A 42 8.06 -29.13 11.74
C GLU A 42 6.77 -28.37 12.06
N ALA A 43 6.02 -27.88 11.07
CA ALA A 43 4.81 -27.09 11.32
C ALA A 43 3.54 -27.95 11.39
N VAL A 44 2.86 -27.90 12.54
CA VAL A 44 1.54 -28.54 12.74
C VAL A 44 0.45 -27.88 11.88
N HIS A 45 0.62 -26.58 11.57
CA HIS A 45 -0.23 -25.84 10.67
C HIS A 45 0.62 -24.92 9.78
N CYS A 46 0.32 -24.89 8.48
CA CYS A 46 0.99 -24.02 7.52
C CYS A 46 -0.04 -23.46 6.54
N LYS A 47 -0.05 -22.13 6.38
CA LYS A 47 -0.95 -21.42 5.48
C LYS A 47 -0.22 -20.21 4.90
N ALA A 48 -0.43 -19.97 3.61
CA ALA A 48 0.03 -18.75 2.95
C ALA A 48 -1.16 -17.90 2.52
N PHE A 49 -0.93 -16.59 2.46
CA PHE A 49 -1.83 -15.61 1.87
C PHE A 49 -1.05 -14.79 0.83
N LYS A 50 -1.71 -14.49 -0.30
CA LYS A 50 -1.10 -13.72 -1.39
C LYS A 50 -1.68 -12.31 -1.40
N TRP A 51 -0.81 -11.34 -1.25
CA TRP A 51 -1.14 -9.91 -1.33
C TRP A 51 -0.62 -9.38 -2.66
N THR A 52 -1.50 -9.16 -3.64
CA THR A 52 -1.13 -8.80 -5.02
C THR A 52 -0.69 -7.35 -5.20
N ALA A 53 -0.99 -6.49 -4.23
CA ALA A 53 -0.58 -5.08 -4.16
C ALA A 53 -0.09 -4.75 -2.74
N ALA A 54 0.87 -5.53 -2.25
CA ALA A 54 1.30 -5.49 -0.85
C ALA A 54 2.23 -4.32 -0.50
N TYR A 55 2.98 -3.82 -1.49
CA TYR A 55 4.01 -2.82 -1.28
C TYR A 55 4.22 -2.03 -2.58
N PRO A 56 4.07 -0.70 -2.59
CA PRO A 56 4.36 0.12 -3.76
C PRO A 56 5.88 0.26 -3.91
N LEU A 57 6.47 -0.48 -4.87
CA LEU A 57 7.91 -0.48 -5.13
C LEU A 57 8.40 0.85 -5.72
N ASN A 58 7.56 1.50 -6.53
CA ASN A 58 7.81 2.80 -7.14
C ASN A 58 6.58 3.70 -6.90
N PRO A 59 6.42 4.30 -5.71
CA PRO A 59 5.31 5.20 -5.46
C PRO A 59 5.41 6.41 -6.41
N ALA A 60 4.35 6.63 -7.20
CA ALA A 60 4.26 7.78 -8.08
C ALA A 60 3.62 8.92 -7.28
N ALA A 61 4.45 9.83 -6.77
CA ALA A 61 3.93 11.01 -6.10
C ALA A 61 3.15 11.88 -7.12
N PRO A 62 2.03 12.52 -6.69
CA PRO A 62 1.36 13.50 -7.53
C PRO A 62 2.32 14.62 -7.98
N ALA A 63 2.09 15.15 -9.18
CA ALA A 63 2.90 16.25 -9.70
C ALA A 63 2.76 17.49 -8.81
N ALA A 64 3.83 18.27 -8.71
CA ALA A 64 3.78 19.55 -8.00
C ALA A 64 2.73 20.48 -8.63
N ASP A 65 1.93 21.11 -7.80
CA ASP A 65 0.82 21.99 -8.19
C ASP A 65 1.21 23.49 -8.25
N GLY A 66 2.50 23.79 -8.12
CA GLY A 66 3.02 25.17 -8.10
C GLY A 66 2.82 25.91 -6.77
N SER A 67 2.17 25.30 -5.78
CA SER A 67 1.98 25.90 -4.43
C SER A 67 3.24 25.86 -3.55
N GLY A 68 4.33 25.25 -4.04
CA GLY A 68 5.53 24.95 -3.26
C GLY A 68 5.36 23.77 -2.29
N ARG A 69 4.15 23.21 -2.20
CA ARG A 69 3.86 21.97 -1.47
C ARG A 69 4.15 20.75 -2.34
N GLN A 70 4.52 19.65 -1.68
CA GLN A 70 4.59 18.33 -2.30
C GLN A 70 3.26 17.60 -2.03
N PRO A 71 2.35 17.51 -3.01
CA PRO A 71 1.11 16.78 -2.84
C PRO A 71 1.37 15.29 -2.59
N ARG A 72 0.48 14.68 -1.80
CA ARG A 72 0.50 13.28 -1.38
C ARG A 72 -0.79 12.54 -1.78
N SER A 73 -1.74 13.25 -2.37
CA SER A 73 -2.99 12.72 -2.93
C SER A 73 -3.30 13.35 -4.28
N TYR A 74 -4.13 12.69 -5.07
CA TYR A 74 -4.69 13.22 -6.30
C TYR A 74 -6.08 13.79 -6.00
N TYR A 75 -6.36 15.00 -6.49
CA TYR A 75 -7.68 15.60 -6.41
C TYR A 75 -7.99 16.37 -7.68
N ASP A 76 -9.10 16.02 -8.31
CA ASP A 76 -9.68 16.73 -9.45
C ASP A 76 -10.90 17.53 -8.95
N PRO A 77 -10.80 18.87 -8.87
CA PRO A 77 -11.89 19.70 -8.37
C PRO A 77 -13.07 19.83 -9.35
N GLU A 78 -12.85 19.68 -10.66
CA GLU A 78 -13.93 19.75 -11.66
C GLU A 78 -14.82 18.51 -11.56
N LEU A 79 -14.18 17.34 -11.42
CA LEU A 79 -14.87 16.06 -11.25
C LEU A 79 -15.26 15.75 -9.80
N LYS A 80 -14.77 16.54 -8.83
CA LYS A 80 -14.88 16.28 -7.39
C LYS A 80 -14.39 14.87 -7.01
N LEU A 81 -13.35 14.40 -7.69
CA LEU A 81 -12.82 13.05 -7.54
C LEU A 81 -11.44 13.10 -6.87
N GLY A 82 -11.27 12.27 -5.84
CA GLY A 82 -10.03 12.18 -5.07
C GLY A 82 -9.51 10.76 -4.98
N ALA A 83 -8.18 10.62 -4.95
CA ALA A 83 -7.51 9.36 -4.68
C ALA A 83 -6.33 9.55 -3.72
N CYS A 84 -6.25 8.71 -2.70
CA CYS A 84 -5.21 8.70 -1.69
C CYS A 84 -4.79 7.27 -1.34
N GLY A 85 -3.58 7.11 -0.81
CA GLY A 85 -3.06 5.84 -0.32
C GLY A 85 -1.54 5.85 -0.18
N ASP A 86 -1.00 4.75 0.35
CA ASP A 86 0.44 4.50 0.44
C ASP A 86 1.10 4.60 -0.94
N TRP A 87 0.46 4.08 -1.99
CA TRP A 87 0.95 4.17 -3.36
C TRP A 87 1.19 5.60 -3.88
N ALA A 88 0.52 6.61 -3.30
CA ALA A 88 0.68 8.02 -3.67
C ALA A 88 1.70 8.78 -2.80
N ALA A 89 2.02 8.26 -1.60
CA ALA A 89 2.78 9.00 -0.58
C ALA A 89 4.00 8.26 -0.02
N GLY A 90 4.09 6.94 -0.22
CA GLY A 90 5.13 6.06 0.31
C GLY A 90 4.56 4.76 0.89
N PRO A 91 5.36 3.70 1.05
CA PRO A 91 4.88 2.35 1.31
C PRO A 91 4.45 2.07 2.76
N ARG A 92 4.47 3.06 3.65
CA ARG A 92 4.19 2.85 5.08
C ARG A 92 2.75 3.23 5.40
N VAL A 93 2.23 2.65 6.48
CA VAL A 93 0.91 3.03 7.03
C VAL A 93 0.81 4.53 7.30
N SER A 94 1.88 5.15 7.79
CA SER A 94 1.93 6.61 8.01
C SER A 94 1.75 7.40 6.72
N ASP A 95 2.30 6.90 5.61
CA ASP A 95 2.23 7.58 4.33
C ASP A 95 0.80 7.49 3.75
N ALA A 96 0.13 6.33 3.88
CA ALA A 96 -1.29 6.17 3.56
C ALA A 96 -2.18 7.13 4.37
N TYR A 97 -1.93 7.23 5.68
CA TYR A 97 -2.67 8.13 6.56
C TYR A 97 -2.48 9.60 6.16
N GLN A 98 -1.23 10.02 5.92
CA GLN A 98 -0.91 11.38 5.49
C GLN A 98 -1.50 11.72 4.11
N SER A 99 -1.52 10.77 3.18
CA SER A 99 -2.20 10.91 1.89
C SER A 99 -3.70 11.16 2.06
N GLY A 100 -4.35 10.48 3.01
CA GLY A 100 -5.77 10.69 3.33
C GLY A 100 -6.05 12.08 3.92
N LEU A 101 -5.21 12.53 4.86
CA LEU A 101 -5.31 13.88 5.42
C LEU A 101 -5.12 14.97 4.36
N ASP A 102 -4.18 14.76 3.45
CA ASP A 102 -3.97 15.65 2.32
C ASP A 102 -5.22 15.78 1.45
N LEU A 103 -5.82 14.65 1.06
CA LEU A 103 -7.01 14.66 0.23
C LEU A 103 -8.17 15.39 0.93
N GLY A 104 -8.38 15.11 2.21
CA GLY A 104 -9.40 15.80 3.01
C GLY A 104 -9.20 17.31 3.05
N SER A 105 -7.95 17.77 3.20
CA SER A 105 -7.61 19.20 3.20
C SER A 105 -7.89 19.84 1.84
N SER A 106 -7.58 19.14 0.74
CA SER A 106 -7.84 19.61 -0.62
C SER A 106 -9.33 19.76 -0.92
N ILE A 107 -10.15 18.81 -0.44
CA ILE A 107 -11.61 18.86 -0.56
C ILE A 107 -12.19 20.04 0.24
N LEU A 108 -11.75 20.22 1.49
CA LEU A 108 -12.22 21.34 2.34
C LEU A 108 -11.91 22.68 1.68
N ALA A 109 -10.67 22.89 1.24
CA ALA A 109 -10.27 24.13 0.57
C ALA A 109 -11.09 24.41 -0.72
N HIS A 110 -11.41 23.36 -1.49
CA HIS A 110 -12.25 23.51 -2.67
C HIS A 110 -13.70 23.89 -2.32
N MET A 111 -14.26 23.31 -1.25
CA MET A 111 -15.60 23.63 -0.77
C MET A 111 -15.70 25.07 -0.26
N ASP A 112 -14.71 25.53 0.51
CA ASP A 112 -14.66 26.89 1.04
C ASP A 112 -14.61 27.92 -0.11
N GLY A 113 -13.72 27.71 -1.08
CA GLY A 113 -13.63 28.57 -2.26
C GLY A 113 -14.85 28.47 -3.21
N ALA A 114 -15.65 27.41 -3.12
CA ALA A 114 -16.92 27.31 -3.83
C ALA A 114 -18.04 28.10 -3.12
N SER A 115 -18.05 28.13 -1.78
CA SER A 115 -18.99 28.93 -1.00
C SER A 115 -18.80 30.42 -1.24
N GLU A 116 -17.55 30.90 -1.23
CA GLU A 116 -17.23 32.32 -1.48
C GLU A 116 -17.67 32.81 -2.87
N ARG A 117 -17.65 31.92 -3.89
CA ARG A 117 -18.11 32.26 -5.25
C ARG A 117 -19.63 32.35 -5.37
N VAL A 118 -20.38 31.62 -4.54
CA VAL A 118 -21.85 31.68 -4.50
C VAL A 118 -22.32 32.94 -3.77
N ASP A 119 -21.63 33.33 -2.69
CA ASP A 119 -21.99 34.53 -1.92
C ASP A 119 -21.63 35.84 -2.66
N ALA A 120 -20.72 35.79 -3.62
CA ALA A 120 -20.28 36.92 -4.43
C ALA A 120 -21.12 37.17 -5.71
N SER A 121 -22.10 36.31 -6.01
CA SER A 121 -22.96 36.35 -7.21
C SER A 121 -24.41 36.69 -6.88
#